data_AF-W8AVB8-F1
#
_entry.id   AF-W8AVB8-F1
#
_cell.length_a   1.000
_cell.length_b   1.000
_cell.length_c   1.000
_cell.angle_alpha   90.00
_cell.angle_beta   90.00
_cell.angle_gamma   90.00
#
_symmetry.space_group_name_H-M   'P 1'
#
loop_
_entity.id
_entity.type
_entity.pdbx_description
1 polymer ?
#
loop_
_entity_poly.entity_id
_entity_poly.type
_entity_poly.pdbx_seq_one_letter_code
_entity_poly.pdbx_strand_id
1 'polypeptide(L)'
;MEAPEFREFAKSMVDYIADYLENIRDRRVLSDVKPGYLRPLIPDSAPETPESWEDVMKDIERVIMPGVTHWHSPKFHAYFPTANSYPAIVADMLSGAIACIGFSWIASPACTELEVVMLDWLGKMIGLPKEFLACSGGKGGGVIQGTASEATLVALLGAKAKKIEEIKVLHPEWSENTIISKLVGYSSSQAHSSVERAGLLGGVKLRGVAADENNRLRGEALEAAIKKDLEDGLIPFYVSKK
;
A
#
# COMPACT_ATOMS: atom_id res chain seq x y z
N MET A 1 16.67 0.23 28.88
CA MET A 1 15.88 1.45 29.05
C MET A 1 14.63 1.13 29.85
N GLU A 2 14.38 1.90 30.91
CA GLU A 2 13.17 1.80 31.75
C GLU A 2 12.24 3.00 31.54
N ALA A 3 11.03 2.97 32.12
CA ALA A 3 10.00 3.99 31.87
C ALA A 3 10.44 5.46 32.10
N PRO A 4 11.26 5.82 33.12
CA PRO A 4 11.74 7.19 33.28
C PRO A 4 12.61 7.66 32.11
N GLU A 5 13.56 6.82 31.69
CA GLU A 5 14.47 7.08 30.57
C GLU A 5 13.71 7.10 29.24
N PHE A 6 12.73 6.22 29.05
CA PHE A 6 11.83 6.28 27.90
C PHE A 6 11.10 7.63 27.81
N ARG A 7 10.61 8.17 28.94
CA ARG A 7 9.92 9.47 28.93
C ARG A 7 10.85 10.61 28.53
N GLU A 8 12.11 10.56 28.95
CA GLU A 8 13.12 11.55 28.58
C GLU A 8 13.47 11.44 27.09
N PHE A 9 13.78 10.23 26.63
CA PHE A 9 14.09 9.98 25.22
C PHE A 9 12.92 10.32 24.30
N ALA A 10 11.71 9.87 24.62
CA ALA A 10 10.52 10.12 23.80
C ALA A 10 10.20 11.62 23.68
N LYS A 11 10.35 12.40 24.76
CA LYS A 11 10.18 13.87 24.70
C LYS A 11 11.22 14.51 23.81
N SER A 12 12.48 14.09 23.94
CA SER A 12 13.58 14.58 23.08
C SER A 12 13.33 14.27 21.60
N MET A 13 12.76 13.10 21.30
CA MET A 13 12.36 12.73 19.93
C MET A 13 11.17 13.55 19.42
N VAL A 14 10.19 13.86 20.28
CA VAL A 14 9.06 14.73 19.93
C VAL A 14 9.55 16.12 19.53
N ASP A 15 10.45 16.70 20.32
CA ASP A 15 11.05 18.00 20.04
C ASP A 15 11.84 17.96 18.71
N TYR A 16 12.65 16.91 18.51
CA TYR A 16 13.38 16.70 17.26
C TYR A 16 12.47 16.59 16.02
N ILE A 17 11.38 15.81 16.10
CA ILE A 17 10.43 15.65 15.00
C ILE A 17 9.75 16.99 14.66
N ALA A 18 9.36 17.75 15.68
CA ALA A 18 8.77 19.07 15.50
C ALA A 18 9.75 20.01 14.79
N ASP A 19 10.98 20.12 15.29
CA ASP A 19 12.03 20.97 14.72
C ASP A 19 12.37 20.55 13.28
N TYR A 20 12.46 19.24 13.01
CA TYR A 20 12.72 18.71 11.67
C TYR A 20 11.63 19.12 10.68
N LEU A 21 10.36 18.99 11.04
CA LEU A 21 9.23 19.31 10.16
C LEU A 21 9.03 20.82 9.97
N GLU A 22 9.25 21.62 11.02
CA GLU A 22 9.15 23.08 10.96
C GLU A 22 10.22 23.67 10.02
N ASN A 23 11.46 23.16 10.13
CA ASN A 23 12.62 23.68 9.41
C ASN A 23 12.98 22.87 8.15
N ILE A 24 12.10 21.96 7.70
CA ILE A 24 12.37 21.08 6.55
C ILE A 24 12.66 21.82 5.23
N ARG A 25 12.26 23.11 5.13
CA ARG A 25 12.53 23.97 3.97
C ARG A 25 14.01 24.30 3.79
N ASP A 26 14.78 24.26 4.87
CA ASP A 26 16.21 24.59 4.89
C ASP A 26 17.07 23.40 4.49
N ARG A 27 16.48 22.20 4.49
CA ARG A 27 17.16 20.97 4.05
C ARG A 27 17.17 20.84 2.54
N ARG A 28 18.27 20.28 2.03
CA ARG A 28 18.41 19.91 0.62
C ARG A 28 17.50 18.72 0.30
N VAL A 29 16.49 18.92 -0.54
CA VAL A 29 15.46 17.92 -0.84
C VAL A 29 16.01 16.55 -1.23
N LEU A 30 16.92 16.52 -2.22
CA LEU A 30 17.55 15.29 -2.72
C LEU A 30 18.93 15.15 -2.10
N SER A 31 19.20 13.99 -1.50
CA SER A 31 20.54 13.61 -1.07
C SER A 31 21.55 13.59 -2.23
N ASP A 32 22.82 13.84 -1.93
CA ASP A 32 23.96 13.74 -2.85
C ASP A 32 24.88 12.54 -2.59
N VAL A 33 24.47 11.63 -1.72
CA VAL A 33 25.23 10.40 -1.43
C VAL A 33 25.20 9.41 -2.60
N LYS A 34 26.15 8.47 -2.60
CA LYS A 34 26.20 7.37 -3.57
C LYS A 34 25.68 6.06 -2.96
N PRO A 35 25.17 5.11 -3.77
CA PRO A 35 24.84 3.78 -3.27
C PRO A 35 26.01 3.16 -2.48
N GLY A 36 25.71 2.70 -1.26
CA GLY A 36 26.70 2.15 -0.34
C GLY A 36 27.33 3.14 0.66
N TYR A 37 26.99 4.44 0.63
CA TYR A 37 27.59 5.48 1.51
C TYR A 37 27.48 5.19 3.01
N LEU A 38 26.41 4.50 3.44
CA LEU A 38 26.06 4.32 4.84
C LEU A 38 26.99 3.32 5.55
N ARG A 39 27.37 2.24 4.85
CA ARG A 39 28.15 1.14 5.41
C ARG A 39 29.46 1.57 6.09
N PRO A 40 30.29 2.47 5.51
CA PRO A 40 31.51 2.92 6.19
C PRO A 40 31.28 3.89 7.36
N LEU A 41 30.03 4.33 7.62
CA LEU A 41 29.71 5.31 8.67
C LEU A 41 29.22 4.65 9.98
N ILE A 42 29.00 3.34 9.96
CA ILE A 42 28.50 2.54 11.08
C ILE A 42 29.44 1.35 11.34
N PRO A 43 29.43 0.77 12.57
CA PRO A 43 30.17 -0.46 12.86
C PRO A 43 29.79 -1.63 11.94
N ASP A 44 30.72 -2.55 11.73
CA ASP A 44 30.53 -3.74 10.90
C ASP A 44 29.79 -4.89 11.61
N SER A 45 29.64 -4.79 12.94
CA SER A 45 28.84 -5.67 13.78
C SER A 45 27.96 -4.87 14.74
N ALA A 46 26.83 -5.45 15.15
CA ALA A 46 26.01 -4.89 16.22
C ALA A 46 26.79 -4.84 17.55
N PRO A 47 26.54 -3.84 18.41
CA PRO A 47 27.24 -3.72 19.69
C PRO A 47 26.83 -4.86 20.65
N GLU A 48 27.80 -5.44 21.35
CA GLU A 48 27.55 -6.47 22.39
C GLU A 48 27.00 -5.87 23.70
N THR A 49 27.25 -4.57 23.90
CA THR A 49 26.78 -3.82 25.06
C THR A 49 25.88 -2.66 24.62
N PRO A 50 24.85 -2.30 25.39
CA PRO A 50 23.98 -1.19 25.04
C PRO A 50 24.74 0.13 24.85
N GLU A 51 24.37 0.87 23.80
CA GLU A 51 24.78 2.26 23.59
C GLU A 51 23.78 3.22 24.26
N SER A 52 24.21 4.46 24.50
CA SER A 52 23.33 5.50 25.04
C SER A 52 22.30 5.95 23.99
N TRP A 53 21.08 6.28 24.39
CA TRP A 53 20.08 6.78 23.43
C TRP A 53 20.49 8.14 22.85
N GLU A 54 21.29 8.91 23.58
CA GLU A 54 21.86 10.18 23.16
C GLU A 54 22.83 10.00 22.00
N ASP A 55 23.65 8.95 22.02
CA ASP A 55 24.57 8.63 20.91
C ASP A 55 23.78 8.15 19.69
N VAL A 56 22.73 7.35 19.88
CA VAL A 56 21.81 6.97 18.80
C VAL A 56 21.14 8.21 18.18
N MET A 57 20.72 9.18 18.99
CA MET A 57 20.12 10.44 18.51
C MET A 57 21.10 11.27 17.68
N LYS A 58 22.37 11.37 18.10
CA LYS A 58 23.41 12.09 17.33
C LYS A 58 23.61 11.46 15.95
N ASP A 59 23.49 10.14 15.84
CA ASP A 59 23.66 9.43 14.59
C ASP A 59 22.55 9.67 13.57
N ILE A 60 21.36 10.10 14.02
CA ILE A 60 20.28 10.48 13.11
C ILE A 60 20.74 11.63 12.19
N GLU A 61 21.30 12.70 12.73
CA GLU A 61 21.77 13.84 11.92
C GLU A 61 23.12 13.56 11.26
N ARG A 62 24.03 12.88 11.96
CA ARG A 62 25.39 12.62 11.46
C ARG A 62 25.40 11.62 10.30
N VAL A 63 24.59 10.57 10.39
CA VAL A 63 24.69 9.38 9.54
C VAL A 63 23.46 9.21 8.65
N ILE A 64 22.26 9.37 9.20
CA ILE A 64 21.01 9.06 8.49
C ILE A 64 20.57 10.21 7.59
N MET A 65 20.41 11.42 8.14
CA MET A 65 19.86 12.59 7.43
C MET A 65 20.61 12.96 6.15
N PRO A 66 21.95 12.82 6.01
CA PRO A 66 22.65 13.06 4.75
C PRO A 66 22.14 12.21 3.59
N GLY A 67 21.62 11.00 3.85
CA GLY A 67 21.04 10.12 2.84
C GLY A 67 19.53 10.20 2.68
N VAL A 68 18.84 11.00 3.48
CA VAL A 68 17.38 11.12 3.42
C VAL A 68 16.98 11.99 2.22
N THR A 69 16.00 11.52 1.46
CA THR A 69 15.24 12.39 0.55
C THR A 69 14.07 12.97 1.34
N HIS A 70 13.98 14.30 1.44
CA HIS A 70 12.99 14.96 2.30
C HIS A 70 11.64 15.12 1.58
N TRP A 71 10.84 14.05 1.56
CA TRP A 71 9.53 13.97 0.91
C TRP A 71 8.52 15.04 1.33
N HIS A 72 8.63 15.55 2.56
CA HIS A 72 7.72 16.57 3.11
C HIS A 72 8.25 17.99 2.94
N SER A 73 9.40 18.17 2.28
CA SER A 73 9.83 19.50 1.89
C SER A 73 8.82 20.08 0.88
N PRO A 74 8.37 21.33 1.03
CA PRO A 74 7.53 22.00 0.02
C PRO A 74 8.19 22.13 -1.35
N LYS A 75 9.50 21.87 -1.44
CA LYS A 75 10.30 21.87 -2.66
C LYS A 75 10.37 20.46 -3.32
N PHE A 76 9.75 19.44 -2.74
CA PHE A 76 9.69 18.08 -3.29
C PHE A 76 8.49 17.97 -4.26
N HIS A 77 8.79 17.76 -5.54
CA HIS A 77 7.78 17.69 -6.61
C HIS A 77 7.90 16.41 -7.46
N ALA A 78 8.54 15.36 -6.93
CA ALA A 78 8.63 14.05 -7.59
C ALA A 78 7.47 13.14 -7.16
N TYR A 79 7.14 12.15 -8.00
CA TYR A 79 6.10 11.14 -7.75
C TYR A 79 4.73 11.75 -7.39
N PHE A 80 4.03 11.10 -6.45
CA PHE A 80 2.86 11.62 -5.75
C PHE A 80 3.20 11.86 -4.27
N PRO A 81 2.46 12.74 -3.56
CA PRO A 81 2.71 13.00 -2.16
C PRO A 81 2.48 11.74 -1.31
N THR A 82 3.30 11.58 -0.26
CA THR A 82 3.06 10.64 0.83
C THR A 82 2.54 11.39 2.05
N ALA A 83 1.61 10.78 2.80
CA ALA A 83 0.94 11.42 3.92
C ALA A 83 1.85 11.48 5.16
N ASN A 84 1.86 12.63 5.84
CA ASN A 84 2.48 12.80 7.14
C ASN A 84 1.75 13.89 7.90
N SER A 85 1.43 13.63 9.17
CA SER A 85 0.75 14.59 10.04
C SER A 85 1.01 14.25 11.51
N TYR A 86 1.05 15.26 12.36
CA TYR A 86 1.20 15.04 13.80
C TYR A 86 0.14 14.11 14.41
N PRO A 87 -1.16 14.18 14.03
CA PRO A 87 -2.14 13.21 14.51
C PRO A 87 -1.80 11.76 14.16
N ALA A 88 -1.30 11.50 12.95
CA ALA A 88 -0.90 10.15 12.55
C ALA A 88 0.32 9.66 13.33
N ILE A 89 1.32 10.52 13.55
CA ILE A 89 2.51 10.19 14.36
C ILE A 89 2.10 9.81 15.79
N VAL A 90 1.23 10.60 16.43
CA VAL A 90 0.76 10.30 17.80
C VAL A 90 -0.07 9.02 17.86
N ALA A 91 -0.93 8.77 16.85
CA ALA A 91 -1.69 7.54 16.78
C ALA A 91 -0.77 6.31 16.64
N ASP A 92 0.30 6.41 15.85
CA ASP A 92 1.26 5.33 15.65
C ASP A 92 2.10 5.06 16.91
N MET A 93 2.45 6.10 17.67
CA MET A 93 3.07 5.93 19.00
C MET A 93 2.19 5.08 19.94
N LEU A 94 0.87 5.33 19.96
CA LEU A 94 -0.07 4.53 20.76
C LEU A 94 -0.22 3.11 20.20
N SER A 95 -0.30 2.97 18.87
CA SER A 95 -0.36 1.67 18.19
C SER A 95 0.84 0.80 18.57
N GLY A 96 2.05 1.36 18.52
CA GLY A 96 3.29 0.69 18.93
C GLY A 96 3.35 0.35 20.43
N ALA A 97 2.71 1.15 21.29
CA ALA A 97 2.61 0.83 22.72
C ALA A 97 1.63 -0.32 23.01
N ILE A 98 0.50 -0.38 22.28
CA ILE A 98 -0.48 -1.48 22.40
C ILE A 98 0.07 -2.77 21.79
N ALA A 99 0.75 -2.66 20.63
CA ALA A 99 1.44 -3.75 19.92
C ALA A 99 0.62 -5.04 19.75
N CYS A 100 -0.70 -4.94 19.58
CA CYS A 100 -1.56 -6.11 19.41
C CYS A 100 -1.54 -6.61 17.95
N ILE A 101 -1.73 -7.92 17.76
CA ILE A 101 -1.80 -8.54 16.43
C ILE A 101 -3.25 -8.97 16.14
N GLY A 102 -3.96 -8.19 15.33
CA GLY A 102 -5.39 -8.38 15.02
C GLY A 102 -5.71 -9.42 13.94
N PHE A 103 -5.06 -10.59 13.93
CA PHE A 103 -5.30 -11.63 12.90
C PHE A 103 -6.66 -12.34 13.04
N SER A 104 -7.30 -12.20 14.20
CA SER A 104 -8.66 -12.68 14.46
C SER A 104 -9.32 -11.75 15.45
N TRP A 105 -10.66 -11.71 15.45
CA TRP A 105 -11.40 -10.82 16.34
C TRP A 105 -11.03 -11.01 17.82
N ILE A 106 -10.88 -12.27 18.28
CA ILE A 106 -10.54 -12.57 19.67
C ILE A 106 -9.13 -12.14 20.06
N ALA A 107 -8.21 -11.98 19.09
CA ALA A 107 -6.84 -11.56 19.35
C ALA A 107 -6.77 -10.08 19.77
N SER A 108 -7.64 -9.22 19.23
CA SER A 108 -7.82 -7.84 19.67
C SER A 108 -9.11 -7.26 19.08
N PRO A 109 -10.25 -7.33 19.80
CA PRO A 109 -11.53 -6.88 19.27
C PRO A 109 -11.51 -5.42 18.80
N ALA A 110 -10.90 -4.53 19.58
CA ALA A 110 -10.81 -3.11 19.23
C ALA A 110 -10.02 -2.86 17.94
N CYS A 111 -9.01 -3.70 17.63
CA CYS A 111 -8.23 -3.58 16.41
C CYS A 111 -9.09 -3.82 15.16
N THR A 112 -9.99 -4.80 15.19
CA THR A 112 -10.93 -5.06 14.09
C THR A 112 -12.10 -4.07 14.06
N GLU A 113 -12.75 -3.86 15.20
CA GLU A 113 -14.00 -3.07 15.25
C GLU A 113 -13.76 -1.60 14.89
N LEU A 114 -12.65 -1.01 15.36
CA LEU A 114 -12.32 0.38 15.06
C LEU A 114 -12.05 0.57 13.56
N GLU A 115 -11.35 -0.36 12.91
CA GLU A 115 -11.07 -0.29 11.48
C GLU A 115 -12.36 -0.25 10.65
N VAL A 116 -13.30 -1.15 10.96
CA VAL A 116 -14.60 -1.22 10.26
C VAL A 116 -15.35 0.12 10.35
N VAL A 117 -15.43 0.70 11.55
CA VAL A 117 -16.12 1.99 11.75
C VAL A 117 -15.39 3.13 11.03
N MET A 118 -14.06 3.17 11.08
CA MET A 118 -13.27 4.23 10.41
C MET A 118 -13.40 4.15 8.89
N LEU A 119 -13.48 2.95 8.32
CA LEU A 119 -13.66 2.79 6.88
C LEU A 119 -15.09 3.08 6.42
N ASP A 120 -16.09 2.87 7.27
CA ASP A 120 -17.43 3.39 7.03
C ASP A 120 -17.45 4.92 7.01
N TRP A 121 -16.72 5.57 7.92
CA TRP A 121 -16.58 7.03 7.90
C TRP A 121 -15.90 7.51 6.63
N LEU A 122 -14.77 6.90 6.24
CA LEU A 122 -14.06 7.24 5.02
C LEU A 122 -14.93 7.02 3.77
N GLY A 123 -15.64 5.90 3.71
CA GLY A 123 -16.56 5.58 2.61
C GLY A 123 -17.66 6.63 2.47
N LYS A 124 -18.24 7.09 3.59
CA LYS A 124 -19.21 8.20 3.59
C LYS A 124 -18.58 9.52 3.15
N MET A 125 -17.37 9.84 3.62
CA MET A 125 -16.65 11.09 3.28
C MET A 125 -16.38 11.21 1.77
N ILE A 126 -16.07 10.11 1.09
CA ILE A 126 -15.78 10.11 -0.35
C ILE A 126 -17.01 9.76 -1.21
N GLY A 127 -18.18 9.62 -0.60
CA GLY A 127 -19.45 9.36 -1.30
C GLY A 127 -19.54 7.97 -1.95
N LEU A 128 -18.97 6.94 -1.33
CA LEU A 128 -19.14 5.57 -1.82
C LEU A 128 -20.61 5.12 -1.73
N PRO A 129 -21.07 4.28 -2.68
CA PRO A 129 -22.34 3.58 -2.56
C PRO A 129 -22.45 2.80 -1.23
N LYS A 130 -23.66 2.71 -0.69
CA LYS A 130 -23.93 2.06 0.60
C LYS A 130 -23.50 0.59 0.63
N GLU A 131 -23.45 -0.06 -0.53
CA GLU A 131 -23.02 -1.45 -0.70
C GLU A 131 -21.57 -1.70 -0.27
N PHE A 132 -20.75 -0.65 -0.19
CA PHE A 132 -19.37 -0.70 0.32
C PHE A 132 -19.27 -0.44 1.83
N LEU A 133 -20.36 -0.03 2.49
CA LEU A 133 -20.36 0.32 3.91
C LEU A 133 -20.81 -0.90 4.74
N ALA A 134 -20.03 -1.27 5.74
CA ALA A 134 -20.35 -2.38 6.65
C ALA A 134 -21.63 -2.09 7.45
N CYS A 135 -21.85 -0.83 7.87
CA CYS A 135 -23.06 -0.42 8.58
C CYS A 135 -24.35 -0.50 7.75
N SER A 136 -24.28 -0.82 6.46
CA SER A 136 -25.47 -0.95 5.59
C SER A 136 -26.26 -2.25 5.81
N GLY A 137 -25.68 -3.25 6.49
CA GLY A 137 -26.23 -4.60 6.58
C GLY A 137 -26.09 -5.42 5.28
N GLY A 138 -25.35 -4.90 4.29
CA GLY A 138 -25.00 -5.59 3.06
C GLY A 138 -23.88 -6.64 3.24
N LYS A 139 -23.35 -7.13 2.12
CA LYS A 139 -22.23 -8.11 2.09
C LYS A 139 -20.85 -7.46 1.91
N GLY A 140 -20.79 -6.13 1.85
CA GLY A 140 -19.56 -5.37 1.64
C GLY A 140 -19.00 -4.78 2.93
N GLY A 141 -17.86 -4.11 2.79
CA GLY A 141 -17.14 -3.42 3.85
C GLY A 141 -15.78 -2.95 3.36
N GLY A 142 -15.11 -2.13 4.17
CA GLY A 142 -13.73 -1.73 3.95
C GLY A 142 -12.75 -2.58 4.75
N VAL A 143 -11.50 -2.64 4.28
CA VAL A 143 -10.34 -3.14 5.04
C VAL A 143 -9.11 -2.28 4.73
N ILE A 144 -8.22 -2.06 5.70
CA ILE A 144 -6.94 -1.39 5.49
C ILE A 144 -5.95 -2.38 4.84
N GLN A 145 -5.29 -1.94 3.78
CA GLN A 145 -4.23 -2.70 3.10
C GLN A 145 -2.91 -1.94 3.22
N GLY A 146 -1.78 -2.65 3.18
CA GLY A 146 -0.46 -2.04 3.28
C GLY A 146 -0.18 -1.06 2.13
N THR A 147 -0.62 -1.39 0.92
CA THR A 147 -0.45 -0.56 -0.27
C THR A 147 -1.59 -0.74 -1.27
N ALA A 148 -1.74 0.22 -2.19
CA ALA A 148 -2.64 0.07 -3.35
C ALA A 148 -2.21 -1.10 -4.29
N SER A 149 -0.92 -1.45 -4.29
CA SER A 149 -0.40 -2.59 -5.06
C SER A 149 -0.94 -3.91 -4.52
N GLU A 150 -0.90 -4.08 -3.19
CA GLU A 150 -1.48 -5.26 -2.52
C GLU A 150 -3.00 -5.30 -2.69
N ALA A 151 -3.70 -4.18 -2.53
CA ALA A 151 -5.14 -4.12 -2.75
C ALA A 151 -5.54 -4.53 -4.18
N THR A 152 -4.76 -4.13 -5.18
CA THR A 152 -4.96 -4.54 -6.58
C THR A 152 -4.78 -6.05 -6.75
N LEU A 153 -3.73 -6.62 -6.15
CA LEU A 153 -3.48 -8.07 -6.16
C LEU A 153 -4.61 -8.83 -5.47
N VAL A 154 -5.05 -8.41 -4.28
CA VAL A 154 -6.16 -9.03 -3.54
C VAL A 154 -7.44 -9.02 -4.38
N ALA A 155 -7.78 -7.89 -5.01
CA ALA A 155 -8.94 -7.79 -5.89
C ALA A 155 -8.85 -8.74 -7.10
N LEU A 156 -7.65 -8.83 -7.72
CA LEU A 156 -7.40 -9.74 -8.84
C LEU A 156 -7.53 -11.21 -8.41
N LEU A 157 -6.94 -11.59 -7.27
CA LEU A 157 -7.02 -12.95 -6.73
C LEU A 157 -8.46 -13.34 -6.37
N GLY A 158 -9.22 -12.43 -5.77
CA GLY A 158 -10.65 -12.64 -5.51
C GLY A 158 -11.47 -12.82 -6.79
N ALA A 159 -11.22 -11.99 -7.81
CA ALA A 159 -11.87 -12.14 -9.12
C ALA A 159 -11.49 -13.45 -9.82
N LYS A 160 -10.21 -13.85 -9.72
CA LYS A 160 -9.69 -15.11 -10.26
C LYS A 160 -10.37 -16.30 -9.60
N ALA A 161 -10.37 -16.37 -8.27
CA ALA A 161 -11.00 -17.46 -7.51
C ALA A 161 -12.49 -17.60 -7.87
N LYS A 162 -13.23 -16.48 -7.84
CA LYS A 162 -14.64 -16.46 -8.23
C LYS A 162 -14.87 -16.97 -9.65
N LYS A 163 -14.07 -16.51 -10.62
CA LYS A 163 -14.23 -16.92 -12.02
C LYS A 163 -13.89 -18.40 -12.22
N ILE A 164 -12.89 -18.92 -11.51
CA ILE A 164 -12.55 -20.35 -11.56
C ILE A 164 -13.74 -21.20 -11.12
N GLU A 165 -14.38 -20.86 -9.99
CA GLU A 165 -15.56 -21.59 -9.50
C GLU A 165 -16.71 -21.55 -10.53
N GLU A 166 -17.01 -20.37 -11.10
CA GLU A 166 -18.05 -20.22 -12.12
C GLU A 166 -17.78 -21.10 -13.35
N ILE A 167 -16.54 -21.10 -13.86
CA ILE A 167 -16.17 -21.90 -15.04
C ILE A 167 -16.13 -23.39 -14.72
N LYS A 168 -15.74 -23.78 -13.50
CA LYS A 168 -15.72 -25.19 -13.09
C LYS A 168 -17.12 -25.81 -13.03
N VAL A 169 -18.15 -25.01 -12.73
CA VAL A 169 -19.56 -25.46 -12.81
C VAL A 169 -19.97 -25.72 -14.27
N LEU A 170 -19.53 -24.87 -15.20
CA LEU A 170 -19.86 -24.99 -16.63
C LEU A 170 -19.03 -26.06 -17.35
N HIS A 171 -17.80 -26.28 -16.89
CA HIS A 171 -16.84 -27.23 -17.45
C HIS A 171 -16.21 -28.09 -16.34
N PRO A 172 -16.97 -29.03 -15.73
CA PRO A 172 -16.49 -29.87 -14.63
C PRO A 172 -15.23 -30.68 -14.98
N GLU A 173 -15.05 -30.98 -16.27
CA GLU A 173 -13.93 -31.74 -16.82
C GLU A 173 -12.63 -30.94 -16.95
N TRP A 174 -12.69 -29.60 -16.93
CA TRP A 174 -11.48 -28.77 -17.05
C TRP A 174 -10.69 -28.75 -15.74
N SER A 175 -9.38 -28.95 -15.83
CA SER A 175 -8.49 -28.71 -14.69
C SER A 175 -8.45 -27.22 -14.35
N GLU A 176 -8.13 -26.88 -13.10
CA GLU A 176 -7.95 -25.49 -12.70
C GLU A 176 -6.87 -24.79 -13.54
N ASN A 177 -5.76 -25.48 -13.84
CA ASN A 177 -4.71 -24.97 -14.72
C ASN A 177 -5.22 -24.66 -16.13
N THR A 178 -6.12 -25.48 -16.68
CA THR A 178 -6.76 -25.22 -17.97
C THR A 178 -7.56 -23.92 -17.91
N ILE A 179 -8.36 -23.73 -16.85
CA ILE A 179 -9.15 -22.51 -16.66
C ILE A 179 -8.24 -21.29 -16.53
N ILE A 180 -7.24 -21.34 -15.63
CA ILE A 180 -6.27 -20.26 -15.39
C ILE A 180 -5.55 -19.87 -16.69
N SER A 181 -5.13 -20.85 -17.50
CA SER A 181 -4.45 -20.59 -18.78
C SER A 181 -5.30 -19.80 -19.78
N LYS A 182 -6.64 -19.80 -19.60
CA LYS A 182 -7.60 -19.08 -20.42
C LYS A 182 -8.01 -17.74 -19.83
N LEU A 183 -7.76 -17.47 -18.55
CA LEU A 183 -8.13 -16.21 -17.92
C LEU A 183 -7.33 -15.03 -18.50
N VAL A 184 -8.04 -13.94 -18.79
CA VAL A 184 -7.46 -12.68 -19.24
C VAL A 184 -8.11 -11.50 -18.50
N GLY A 185 -7.26 -10.63 -17.95
CA GLY A 185 -7.66 -9.35 -17.37
C GLY A 185 -7.18 -8.17 -18.21
N TYR A 186 -7.74 -7.00 -17.95
CA TYR A 186 -7.48 -5.79 -18.73
C TYR A 186 -7.10 -4.62 -17.84
N SER A 187 -6.26 -3.73 -18.37
CA SER A 187 -5.96 -2.45 -17.75
C SER A 187 -5.84 -1.35 -18.79
N SER A 188 -5.91 -0.08 -18.35
CA SER A 188 -5.49 1.03 -19.22
C SER A 188 -4.01 0.87 -19.61
N SER A 189 -3.63 1.36 -20.79
CA SER A 189 -2.21 1.50 -21.17
C SER A 189 -1.47 2.54 -20.31
N GLN A 190 -2.21 3.34 -19.53
CA GLN A 190 -1.69 4.30 -18.55
C GLN A 190 -1.69 3.73 -17.12
N ALA A 191 -1.97 2.45 -16.95
CA ALA A 191 -2.11 1.86 -15.63
C ALA A 191 -0.80 1.84 -14.85
N HIS A 192 -0.88 1.95 -13.52
CA HIS A 192 0.30 1.82 -12.68
C HIS A 192 0.93 0.40 -12.80
N SER A 193 2.25 0.31 -12.72
CA SER A 193 3.00 -0.95 -12.86
C SER A 193 2.60 -2.03 -11.86
N SER A 194 1.94 -1.66 -10.75
CA SER A 194 1.37 -2.62 -9.81
C SER A 194 0.32 -3.54 -10.43
N VAL A 195 -0.40 -3.11 -11.46
CA VAL A 195 -1.39 -3.94 -12.15
C VAL A 195 -0.69 -5.06 -12.91
N GLU A 196 0.37 -4.74 -13.66
CA GLU A 196 1.21 -5.73 -14.33
C GLU A 196 1.83 -6.72 -13.32
N ARG A 197 2.36 -6.21 -12.20
CA ARG A 197 2.86 -7.05 -11.10
C ARG A 197 1.78 -7.95 -10.52
N ALA A 198 0.54 -7.48 -10.39
CA ALA A 198 -0.58 -8.28 -9.91
C ALA A 198 -0.93 -9.42 -10.89
N GLY A 199 -0.88 -9.17 -12.21
CA GLY A 199 -1.06 -10.22 -13.20
C GLY A 199 0.05 -11.27 -13.18
N LEU A 200 1.30 -10.81 -13.06
CA LEU A 200 2.47 -11.68 -12.94
C LEU A 200 2.37 -12.59 -11.71
N LEU A 201 2.13 -12.02 -10.53
CA LEU A 201 2.01 -12.78 -9.27
C LEU A 201 0.72 -13.63 -9.24
N GLY A 202 -0.35 -13.15 -9.87
CA GLY A 202 -1.61 -13.87 -10.01
C GLY A 202 -1.54 -15.03 -11.03
N GLY A 203 -0.48 -15.11 -11.84
CA GLY A 203 -0.32 -16.14 -12.87
C GLY A 203 -1.40 -16.06 -13.95
N VAL A 204 -1.79 -14.86 -14.37
CA VAL A 204 -2.86 -14.61 -15.35
C VAL A 204 -2.37 -13.70 -16.47
N LYS A 205 -3.01 -13.80 -17.64
CA LYS A 205 -2.76 -12.87 -18.74
C LYS A 205 -3.36 -11.50 -18.40
N LEU A 206 -2.59 -10.43 -18.63
CA LEU A 206 -3.08 -9.05 -18.59
C LEU A 206 -2.86 -8.37 -19.94
N ARG A 207 -3.85 -7.59 -20.36
CA ARG A 207 -3.76 -6.77 -21.58
C ARG A 207 -3.88 -5.28 -21.25
N GLY A 208 -2.93 -4.51 -21.75
CA GLY A 208 -3.06 -3.05 -21.84
C GLY A 208 -4.01 -2.68 -22.98
N VAL A 209 -5.07 -1.96 -22.65
CA VAL A 209 -6.03 -1.39 -23.60
C VAL A 209 -5.69 0.07 -23.81
N ALA A 210 -5.60 0.48 -25.08
CA ALA A 210 -5.25 1.85 -25.45
C ALA A 210 -6.21 2.86 -24.81
N ALA A 211 -5.65 3.89 -24.19
CA ALA A 211 -6.40 5.04 -23.72
C ALA A 211 -6.75 6.00 -24.87
N ASP A 212 -7.79 6.80 -24.69
CA ASP A 212 -8.15 7.88 -25.61
C ASP A 212 -7.16 9.06 -25.53
N GLU A 213 -7.38 10.09 -26.34
CA GLU A 213 -6.57 11.31 -26.39
C GLU A 213 -6.50 12.07 -25.05
N ASN A 214 -7.42 11.78 -24.12
CA ASN A 214 -7.45 12.34 -22.78
C ASN A 214 -6.86 11.37 -21.73
N ASN A 215 -6.15 10.33 -22.17
CA ASN A 215 -5.57 9.29 -21.33
C ASN A 215 -6.62 8.49 -20.52
N ARG A 216 -7.83 8.31 -21.06
CA ARG A 216 -8.91 7.56 -20.40
C ARG A 216 -9.17 6.23 -21.09
N LEU A 217 -9.36 5.18 -20.29
CA LEU A 217 -9.92 3.91 -20.78
C LEU A 217 -11.41 4.11 -21.13
N ARG A 218 -11.80 3.73 -22.35
CA ARG A 218 -13.17 3.87 -22.87
C ARG A 218 -13.84 2.51 -23.07
N GLY A 219 -15.17 2.50 -22.95
CA GLY A 219 -15.98 1.30 -23.07
C GLY A 219 -15.82 0.59 -24.41
N GLU A 220 -15.80 1.35 -25.51
CA GLU A 220 -15.67 0.80 -26.87
C GLU A 220 -14.34 0.04 -27.07
N ALA A 221 -13.22 0.61 -26.63
CA ALA A 221 -11.91 -0.04 -26.73
C ALA A 221 -11.82 -1.31 -25.87
N LEU A 222 -12.38 -1.26 -24.66
CA LEU A 222 -12.46 -2.42 -23.77
C LEU A 222 -13.37 -3.51 -24.34
N GLU A 223 -14.54 -3.15 -24.89
CA GLU A 223 -15.48 -4.07 -25.49
C GLU A 223 -14.87 -4.76 -26.72
N ALA A 224 -14.14 -4.03 -27.57
CA ALA A 224 -13.43 -4.61 -28.70
C ALA A 224 -12.37 -5.62 -28.26
N ALA A 225 -11.59 -5.30 -27.21
CA ALA A 225 -10.60 -6.22 -26.64
C ALA A 225 -11.26 -7.49 -26.08
N ILE A 226 -12.36 -7.33 -25.35
CA ILE A 226 -13.14 -8.45 -24.78
C ILE A 226 -13.69 -9.36 -25.89
N LYS A 227 -14.31 -8.79 -26.94
CA LYS A 227 -14.87 -9.57 -28.05
C LYS A 227 -13.81 -10.41 -28.75
N LYS A 228 -12.67 -9.81 -29.06
CA LYS A 228 -11.54 -10.52 -29.66
C LYS A 228 -11.05 -11.67 -28.79
N ASP A 229 -10.86 -11.43 -27.49
CA ASP A 229 -10.38 -12.47 -26.58
C ASP A 229 -11.39 -13.61 -26.38
N LEU A 230 -12.69 -13.30 -26.43
CA LEU A 230 -13.74 -14.32 -26.44
C LEU A 230 -13.69 -15.18 -27.72
N GLU A 231 -13.48 -14.56 -28.89
CA GLU A 231 -13.28 -15.27 -30.17
C GLU A 231 -12.02 -16.16 -30.15
N ASP A 232 -10.95 -15.71 -29.47
CA ASP A 232 -9.73 -16.48 -29.26
C ASP A 232 -9.87 -17.58 -28.17
N GLY A 233 -11.06 -17.76 -27.60
CA GLY A 233 -11.35 -18.79 -26.60
C GLY A 233 -10.75 -18.52 -25.21
N LEU A 234 -10.48 -17.24 -24.90
CA LEU A 234 -10.08 -16.75 -23.58
C LEU A 234 -11.30 -16.33 -22.75
N ILE A 235 -11.08 -16.14 -21.45
CA ILE A 235 -12.12 -15.88 -20.45
C ILE A 235 -11.81 -14.55 -19.76
N PRO A 236 -12.46 -13.45 -20.18
CA PRO A 236 -12.45 -12.17 -19.48
C PRO A 236 -12.89 -12.32 -18.01
N PHE A 237 -12.09 -11.82 -17.06
CA PHE A 237 -12.44 -11.97 -15.64
C PHE A 237 -12.19 -10.74 -14.75
N TYR A 238 -11.34 -9.80 -15.17
CA TYR A 238 -10.93 -8.67 -14.34
C TYR A 238 -10.61 -7.43 -15.19
N VAL A 239 -10.90 -6.24 -14.67
CA VAL A 239 -10.53 -4.96 -15.29
C VAL A 239 -10.01 -4.00 -14.21
N SER A 240 -8.80 -3.46 -14.37
CA SER A 240 -8.32 -2.30 -13.62
C SER A 240 -8.48 -1.04 -14.48
N LYS A 241 -9.27 -0.07 -14.00
CA LYS A 241 -9.50 1.20 -14.71
C LYS A 241 -8.34 2.19 -14.57
N LYS A 242 -7.49 2.02 -13.57
CA LYS A 242 -6.35 2.88 -13.23
C LYS A 242 -5.02 2.13 -13.34
#